data_AF-A0A3B7R4M0-F1
#
_entry.id   AF-A0A3B7R4M0-F1
#
_cell.length_a   1.000
_cell.length_b   1.000
_cell.length_c   1.000
_cell.angle_alpha   90.00
_cell.angle_beta   90.00
_cell.angle_gamma   90.00
#
_symmetry.space_group_name_H-M   'P 1'
#
loop_
_entity.id
_entity.type
_entity.pdbx_description
1 polymer ?
#
loop_
_entity_poly.entity_id
_entity_poly.type
_entity_poly.pdbx_seq_one_letter_code
_entity_poly.pdbx_strand_id
1 'polypeptide(L)'
;MIAKTITGSDFEGALTYGAGQRQGRGKEPGEAPLLVVSNVIPGSPKEMAQDMQAVAARSKRVQKPVWHTVLSWKAGEAVSQAQKVAAVKRYCELMGAPIDRHQVVVYEHRDKQHAHVHIYLNRVPIDGGPALRTDNNFYRQPAVTRQISQELGMDPLPERRRSLKALDPTKEAARQRVSQALAQVLRQSDREGNSGWRCNCKN
;
A
#
# COMPACT_ATOMS: atom_id res chain seq x y z
N MET A 1 13.25 -2.64 4.13
CA MET A 1 12.38 -2.64 2.91
C MET A 1 11.62 -1.31 2.74
N ILE A 2 11.38 -0.87 1.50
CA ILE A 2 10.49 0.26 1.15
C ILE A 2 9.33 -0.21 0.25
N ALA A 3 8.24 0.55 0.22
CA ALA A 3 7.12 0.34 -0.69
C ALA A 3 6.81 1.62 -1.46
N LYS A 4 6.54 1.47 -2.77
CA LYS A 4 5.99 2.53 -3.61
C LYS A 4 4.75 2.02 -4.30
N THR A 5 3.65 2.73 -4.16
CA THR A 5 2.37 2.34 -4.75
C THR A 5 1.84 3.40 -5.70
N ILE A 6 1.29 2.95 -6.81
CA ILE A 6 0.46 3.73 -7.73
C ILE A 6 -0.86 3.01 -7.99
N THR A 7 -1.86 3.74 -8.46
CA THR A 7 -3.15 3.15 -8.89
C THR A 7 -3.40 3.44 -10.35
N GLY A 8 -3.94 2.47 -11.07
CA GLY A 8 -4.21 2.56 -12.51
C GLY A 8 -5.55 1.93 -12.88
N SER A 9 -5.85 1.94 -14.18
CA SER A 9 -7.11 1.43 -14.75
C SER A 9 -6.94 0.30 -15.76
N ASP A 10 -5.70 -0.09 -16.06
CA ASP A 10 -5.37 -1.06 -17.11
C ASP A 10 -4.61 -2.25 -16.52
N PHE A 11 -5.32 -3.37 -16.32
CA PHE A 11 -4.70 -4.62 -15.85
C PHE A 11 -3.79 -5.25 -16.91
N GLU A 12 -4.13 -5.15 -18.20
CA GLU A 12 -3.34 -5.76 -19.27
C GLU A 12 -1.98 -5.06 -19.35
N GLY A 13 -1.97 -3.73 -19.38
CA GLY A 13 -0.74 -2.94 -19.31
C GLY A 13 0.07 -3.20 -18.04
N ALA A 14 -0.60 -3.36 -16.90
CA ALA A 14 0.06 -3.64 -15.62
C ALA A 14 0.72 -5.02 -15.57
N LEU A 15 0.01 -6.08 -15.97
CA LEU A 15 0.54 -7.45 -15.92
C LEU A 15 1.56 -7.72 -17.02
N THR A 16 1.38 -7.17 -18.23
CA THR A 16 2.40 -7.29 -19.30
C THR A 16 3.69 -6.55 -18.95
N TYR A 17 3.60 -5.39 -18.28
CA TYR A 17 4.76 -4.72 -17.69
C TYR A 17 5.39 -5.58 -16.59
N GLY A 18 4.57 -6.12 -15.68
CA GLY A 18 5.01 -7.02 -14.61
C GLY A 18 5.73 -8.27 -15.10
N ALA A 19 5.27 -8.86 -16.19
CA ALA A 19 5.86 -10.04 -16.82
C ALA A 19 7.13 -9.73 -17.65
N GLY A 20 7.60 -8.49 -17.68
CA GLY A 20 8.77 -8.08 -18.47
C GLY A 20 8.52 -8.03 -19.99
N GLN A 21 7.28 -8.27 -20.45
CA GLN A 21 6.90 -8.26 -21.87
C GLN A 21 6.80 -6.85 -22.44
N ARG A 22 6.66 -5.84 -21.58
CA ARG A 22 6.59 -4.44 -21.96
C ARG A 22 7.60 -3.64 -21.14
N GLN A 23 8.79 -3.42 -21.68
CA GLN A 23 9.76 -2.49 -21.11
C GLN A 23 9.67 -1.11 -21.80
N GLY A 24 10.24 -0.07 -21.17
CA GLY A 24 10.39 1.25 -21.82
C GLY A 24 11.12 1.13 -23.16
N ARG A 25 10.91 2.09 -24.07
CA ARG A 25 11.49 2.08 -25.43
C ARG A 25 12.98 1.69 -25.40
N GLY A 26 13.33 0.62 -26.12
CA GLY A 26 14.72 0.19 -26.34
C GLY A 26 15.32 -0.74 -25.28
N LYS A 27 14.52 -1.36 -24.40
CA LYS A 27 15.01 -2.37 -23.46
C LYS A 27 14.52 -3.77 -23.83
N GLU A 28 15.43 -4.74 -23.78
CA GLU A 28 15.13 -6.16 -23.91
C GLU A 28 14.23 -6.65 -22.77
N PRO A 29 13.37 -7.66 -23.01
CA PRO A 29 12.59 -8.30 -21.96
C PRO A 29 13.49 -8.80 -20.84
N GLY A 30 13.18 -8.39 -19.60
CA GLY A 30 13.89 -8.84 -18.41
C GLY A 30 13.24 -10.09 -17.81
N GLU A 31 14.02 -10.92 -17.13
CA GLU A 31 13.49 -12.03 -16.34
C GLU A 31 12.56 -11.50 -15.24
N ALA A 32 11.29 -11.91 -15.31
CA ALA A 32 10.27 -11.58 -14.34
C ALA A 32 9.48 -12.82 -13.92
N PRO A 33 10.07 -13.73 -13.12
CA PRO A 33 9.37 -14.92 -12.66
C PRO A 33 8.11 -14.57 -11.85
N LEU A 34 7.04 -15.31 -12.12
CA LEU A 34 5.79 -15.23 -11.38
C LEU A 34 5.97 -15.86 -10.00
N LEU A 35 5.65 -15.11 -8.95
CA LEU A 35 5.91 -15.49 -7.56
C LEU A 35 4.63 -15.86 -6.81
N VAL A 36 3.55 -15.11 -7.01
CA VAL A 36 2.26 -15.34 -6.33
C VAL A 36 1.13 -15.10 -7.33
N VAL A 37 0.16 -16.01 -7.33
CA VAL A 37 -1.15 -15.83 -7.97
C VAL A 37 -2.20 -16.25 -6.94
N SER A 38 -3.15 -15.38 -6.64
CA SER A 38 -4.24 -15.64 -5.69
C SER A 38 -5.55 -15.09 -6.23
N ASN A 39 -6.62 -15.89 -6.17
CA ASN A 39 -7.95 -15.55 -6.69
C ASN A 39 -7.97 -15.12 -8.16
N VAL A 40 -6.97 -15.55 -8.93
CA VAL A 40 -6.86 -15.29 -10.37
C VAL A 40 -6.68 -16.63 -11.07
N ILE A 41 -7.37 -16.82 -12.19
CA ILE A 41 -7.18 -18.00 -13.05
C ILE A 41 -5.75 -17.94 -13.63
N PRO A 42 -4.84 -18.88 -13.28
CA PRO A 42 -3.47 -18.84 -13.78
C PRO A 42 -3.43 -19.00 -15.31
N GLY A 43 -2.60 -18.18 -15.95
CA GLY A 43 -2.44 -18.17 -17.41
C GLY A 43 -1.39 -17.16 -17.84
N SER A 44 -1.43 -16.76 -19.10
CA SER A 44 -0.62 -15.65 -19.62
C SER A 44 -0.97 -14.34 -18.90
N PRO A 45 -0.07 -13.32 -18.93
CA PRO A 45 -0.37 -12.02 -18.33
C PRO A 45 -1.66 -11.38 -18.86
N LYS A 46 -2.00 -11.65 -20.12
CA LYS A 46 -3.23 -11.17 -20.74
C LYS A 46 -4.47 -11.89 -20.21
N GLU A 47 -4.43 -13.21 -20.09
CA GLU A 47 -5.56 -14.00 -19.55
C GLU A 47 -5.82 -13.66 -18.08
N MET A 48 -4.75 -13.56 -17.28
CA MET A 48 -4.87 -13.11 -15.88
C MET A 48 -5.43 -11.68 -15.79
N ALA A 49 -5.02 -10.79 -16.70
CA ALA A 49 -5.54 -9.42 -16.72
C ALA A 49 -7.03 -9.37 -17.08
N GLN A 50 -7.48 -10.22 -17.99
CA GLN A 50 -8.89 -10.34 -18.36
C GLN A 50 -9.73 -10.82 -17.18
N ASP A 51 -9.26 -11.84 -16.45
CA ASP A 51 -9.92 -12.32 -15.23
C ASP A 51 -9.99 -11.23 -14.15
N MET A 52 -8.89 -10.51 -13.93
CA MET A 52 -8.88 -9.38 -12.99
C MET A 52 -9.83 -8.25 -13.41
N GLN A 53 -9.88 -7.95 -14.70
CA GLN A 53 -10.78 -6.95 -15.27
C GLN A 53 -12.25 -7.34 -15.10
N ALA A 54 -12.59 -8.63 -15.22
CA ALA A 54 -13.95 -9.13 -15.04
C ALA A 54 -14.47 -8.91 -13.61
N VAL A 55 -13.63 -9.13 -12.59
CA VAL A 55 -13.99 -8.82 -11.19
C VAL A 55 -14.08 -7.31 -10.97
N ALA A 56 -13.15 -6.52 -11.53
CA ALA A 56 -13.18 -5.06 -11.40
C ALA A 56 -14.48 -4.46 -11.98
N ALA A 57 -14.97 -5.01 -13.10
CA ALA A 57 -16.20 -4.58 -13.76
C ALA A 57 -17.47 -4.75 -12.91
N ARG A 58 -17.42 -5.53 -11.81
CA ARG A 58 -18.53 -5.64 -10.84
C ARG A 58 -18.81 -4.33 -10.11
N SER A 59 -17.86 -3.38 -10.11
CA SER A 59 -18.02 -2.07 -9.49
C SER A 59 -17.86 -0.93 -10.49
N LYS A 60 -18.98 -0.30 -10.88
CA LYS A 60 -18.98 0.89 -11.73
C LYS A 60 -18.38 2.14 -11.07
N ARG A 61 -18.20 2.12 -9.73
CA ARG A 61 -17.68 3.27 -8.96
C ARG A 61 -16.16 3.34 -8.97
N VAL A 62 -15.47 2.21 -9.17
CA VAL A 62 -14.01 2.14 -9.05
C VAL A 62 -13.36 2.40 -10.43
N GLN A 63 -12.97 3.64 -10.68
CA GLN A 63 -12.36 4.05 -11.96
C GLN A 63 -10.90 3.59 -12.12
N LYS A 64 -10.20 3.35 -11.00
CA LYS A 64 -8.80 2.90 -10.98
C LYS A 64 -8.67 1.62 -10.14
N PRO A 65 -9.13 0.46 -10.64
CA PRO A 65 -9.15 -0.79 -9.88
C PRO A 65 -7.76 -1.40 -9.64
N VAL A 66 -6.76 -1.05 -10.47
CA VAL A 66 -5.40 -1.59 -10.34
C VAL A 66 -4.70 -0.91 -9.18
N TRP A 67 -4.20 -1.72 -8.24
CA TRP A 67 -3.27 -1.33 -7.20
C TRP A 67 -1.91 -1.95 -7.50
N HIS A 68 -0.92 -1.11 -7.79
CA HIS A 68 0.43 -1.56 -8.14
C HIS A 68 1.42 -1.09 -7.09
N THR A 69 1.97 -2.03 -6.33
CA THR A 69 3.00 -1.76 -5.34
C THR A 69 4.31 -2.42 -5.74
N VAL A 70 5.41 -1.68 -5.64
CA VAL A 70 6.76 -2.23 -5.67
C VAL A 70 7.27 -2.33 -4.24
N LEU A 71 7.60 -3.53 -3.77
CA LEU A 71 8.38 -3.72 -2.54
C LEU A 71 9.84 -3.89 -2.92
N SER A 72 10.71 -3.07 -2.33
CA SER A 72 12.16 -3.11 -2.58
C SER A 72 12.92 -3.32 -1.28
N TRP A 73 13.79 -4.30 -1.26
CA TRP A 73 14.67 -4.60 -0.14
C TRP A 73 15.93 -3.73 -0.18
N LYS A 74 16.69 -3.73 0.92
CA LYS A 74 17.94 -2.99 0.99
C LYS A 74 18.93 -3.59 -0.02
N ALA A 75 19.77 -2.76 -0.63
CA ALA A 75 20.79 -3.26 -1.55
C ALA A 75 21.75 -4.20 -0.81
N GLY A 76 22.07 -5.34 -1.41
CA GLY A 76 22.89 -6.39 -0.80
C GLY A 76 22.18 -7.29 0.22
N GLU A 77 20.92 -7.03 0.55
CA GLU A 77 20.13 -7.88 1.44
C GLU A 77 19.73 -9.18 0.72
N ALA A 78 20.14 -10.33 1.28
CA ALA A 78 19.79 -11.63 0.75
C ALA A 78 18.36 -12.01 1.20
N VAL A 79 17.44 -12.09 0.26
CA VAL A 79 16.02 -12.36 0.54
C VAL A 79 15.60 -13.64 -0.17
N SER A 80 15.24 -14.65 0.62
CA SER A 80 14.74 -15.92 0.10
C SER A 80 13.38 -15.75 -0.58
N GLN A 81 13.03 -16.68 -1.47
CA GLN A 81 11.71 -16.70 -2.11
C GLN A 81 10.57 -16.76 -1.08
N ALA A 82 10.74 -17.57 -0.02
CA ALA A 82 9.77 -17.69 1.08
C ALA A 82 9.57 -16.36 1.81
N GLN A 83 10.65 -15.62 2.09
CA GLN A 83 10.55 -14.29 2.69
C GLN A 83 9.86 -13.27 1.76
N LYS A 84 10.10 -13.33 0.44
CA LYS A 84 9.39 -12.47 -0.52
C LYS A 84 7.88 -12.76 -0.49
N VAL A 85 7.49 -14.03 -0.53
CA VAL A 85 6.08 -14.45 -0.45
C VAL A 85 5.46 -14.03 0.88
N ALA A 86 6.15 -14.23 2.00
CA ALA A 86 5.67 -13.80 3.32
C ALA A 86 5.47 -12.27 3.39
N ALA A 87 6.44 -11.49 2.89
CA ALA A 87 6.34 -10.04 2.84
C ALA A 87 5.16 -9.56 1.98
N VAL A 88 4.93 -10.19 0.83
CA VAL A 88 3.79 -9.90 -0.06
C VAL A 88 2.46 -10.15 0.66
N LYS A 89 2.28 -11.35 1.24
CA LYS A 89 1.04 -11.72 1.94
C LYS A 89 0.77 -10.75 3.08
N ARG A 90 1.80 -10.47 3.89
CA ARG A 90 1.69 -9.56 5.02
C ARG A 90 1.42 -8.12 4.60
N TYR A 91 2.02 -7.67 3.50
CA TYR A 91 1.74 -6.36 2.92
C TYR A 91 0.27 -6.23 2.52
N CYS A 92 -0.27 -7.22 1.80
CA CYS A 92 -1.68 -7.27 1.39
C CYS A 92 -2.62 -7.20 2.61
N GLU A 93 -2.36 -7.99 3.66
CA GLU A 93 -3.12 -7.95 4.93
C GLU A 93 -3.10 -6.55 5.58
N LEU A 94 -1.92 -5.98 5.81
CA LEU A 94 -1.77 -4.69 6.51
C LEU A 94 -2.32 -3.51 5.70
N MET A 95 -2.36 -3.65 4.37
CA MET A 95 -3.02 -2.67 3.50
C MET A 95 -4.54 -2.76 3.57
N GLY A 96 -5.10 -3.87 4.07
CA GLY A 96 -6.54 -4.12 4.16
C GLY A 96 -7.12 -4.83 2.94
N ALA A 97 -6.27 -5.55 2.20
CA ALA A 97 -6.67 -6.32 1.02
C ALA A 97 -6.04 -7.73 1.09
N PRO A 98 -6.45 -8.56 2.07
CA PRO A 98 -5.87 -9.88 2.25
C PRO A 98 -6.11 -10.76 1.01
N ILE A 99 -5.17 -11.68 0.77
CA ILE A 99 -5.06 -12.42 -0.50
C ILE A 99 -6.19 -13.42 -0.73
N ASP A 100 -6.93 -13.78 0.32
CA ASP A 100 -8.12 -14.63 0.29
C ASP A 100 -9.36 -13.86 -0.21
N ARG A 101 -9.36 -12.52 -0.07
CA ARG A 101 -10.47 -11.65 -0.41
C ARG A 101 -10.25 -10.81 -1.67
N HIS A 102 -9.00 -10.67 -2.10
CA HIS A 102 -8.62 -9.90 -3.29
C HIS A 102 -7.84 -10.74 -4.30
N GLN A 103 -7.92 -10.33 -5.56
CA GLN A 103 -7.08 -10.87 -6.62
C GLN A 103 -5.69 -10.28 -6.55
N VAL A 104 -4.67 -11.13 -6.57
CA VAL A 104 -3.26 -10.71 -6.46
C VAL A 104 -2.39 -11.50 -7.42
N VAL A 105 -1.58 -10.78 -8.20
CA VAL A 105 -0.53 -11.32 -9.06
C VAL A 105 0.78 -10.64 -8.69
N VAL A 106 1.85 -11.41 -8.48
CA VAL A 106 3.16 -10.88 -8.10
C VAL A 106 4.26 -11.41 -9.00
N TYR A 107 5.05 -10.48 -9.53
CA TYR A 107 6.27 -10.79 -10.26
C TYR A 107 7.49 -10.35 -9.45
N GLU A 108 8.53 -11.19 -9.44
CA GLU A 108 9.85 -10.79 -8.97
C GLU A 108 10.64 -10.23 -10.16
N HIS A 109 11.26 -9.06 -10.00
CA HIS A 109 12.15 -8.50 -11.02
C HIS A 109 13.61 -8.63 -10.58
N ARG A 110 14.47 -9.04 -11.50
CA ARG A 110 15.93 -9.22 -11.27
C ARG A 110 16.79 -8.20 -12.02
N ASP A 111 16.18 -7.11 -12.48
CA ASP A 111 16.81 -6.08 -13.32
C ASP A 111 17.65 -5.05 -12.53
N LYS A 112 17.59 -5.07 -11.20
CA LYS A 112 18.33 -4.14 -10.31
C LYS A 112 19.19 -4.89 -9.32
N GLN A 113 20.20 -4.20 -8.79
CA GLN A 113 21.09 -4.70 -7.74
C GLN A 113 20.38 -5.05 -6.42
N HIS A 114 19.17 -4.53 -6.20
CA HIS A 114 18.37 -4.85 -5.02
C HIS A 114 17.18 -5.72 -5.40
N ALA A 115 16.90 -6.71 -4.55
CA ALA A 115 15.69 -7.52 -4.68
C ALA A 115 14.45 -6.62 -4.66
N HIS A 116 13.50 -6.89 -5.54
CA HIS A 116 12.20 -6.25 -5.52
C HIS A 116 11.12 -7.11 -6.20
N VAL A 117 9.88 -6.89 -5.77
CA VAL A 117 8.70 -7.55 -6.33
C VAL A 117 7.65 -6.50 -6.69
N HIS A 118 6.93 -6.77 -7.78
CA HIS A 118 5.78 -5.99 -8.23
C HIS A 118 4.50 -6.73 -7.86
N ILE A 119 3.72 -6.13 -6.98
CA ILE A 119 2.42 -6.61 -6.53
C ILE A 119 1.34 -5.90 -7.34
N TYR A 120 0.53 -6.66 -8.05
CA TYR A 120 -0.66 -6.22 -8.76
C TYR A 120 -1.89 -6.75 -8.06
N LEU A 121 -2.66 -5.87 -7.46
CA LEU A 121 -3.84 -6.19 -6.67
C LEU A 121 -5.08 -5.56 -7.29
N ASN A 122 -6.19 -6.30 -7.32
CA ASN A 122 -7.49 -5.72 -7.65
C ASN A 122 -8.11 -5.08 -6.41
N ARG A 123 -8.36 -3.77 -6.46
CA ARG A 123 -9.02 -3.05 -5.36
C ARG A 123 -10.45 -3.52 -5.13
N VAL A 124 -11.12 -4.04 -6.15
CA VAL A 124 -12.46 -4.61 -6.02
C VAL A 124 -12.31 -6.03 -5.46
N PRO A 125 -12.84 -6.34 -4.27
CA PRO A 125 -12.74 -7.67 -3.68
C PRO A 125 -13.65 -8.65 -4.43
N ILE A 126 -13.34 -9.94 -4.33
CA ILE A 126 -14.13 -10.99 -5.00
C ILE A 126 -15.49 -11.22 -4.32
N ASP A 127 -15.61 -10.83 -3.04
CA ASP A 127 -16.77 -11.05 -2.17
C ASP A 127 -17.87 -9.98 -2.29
N GLY A 128 -17.68 -8.96 -3.13
CA GLY A 128 -18.64 -7.87 -3.31
C GLY A 128 -18.63 -6.81 -2.19
N GLY A 129 -17.71 -6.91 -1.24
CA GLY A 129 -17.52 -5.92 -0.18
C GLY A 129 -16.93 -4.59 -0.69
N PRO A 130 -16.65 -3.64 0.22
CA PRO A 130 -16.11 -2.35 -0.16
C PRO A 130 -14.72 -2.49 -0.78
N ALA A 131 -14.48 -1.72 -1.85
CA ALA A 131 -13.19 -1.66 -2.51
C ALA A 131 -12.10 -1.08 -1.62
N LEU A 132 -10.86 -1.53 -1.83
CA LEU A 132 -9.69 -0.99 -1.14
C LEU A 132 -9.59 0.53 -1.34
N ARG A 133 -9.51 1.24 -0.22
CA ARG A 133 -9.36 2.70 -0.21
C ARG A 133 -7.94 3.13 -0.56
N THR A 134 -7.81 4.30 -1.18
CA THR A 134 -6.52 4.84 -1.66
C THR A 134 -6.00 6.00 -0.83
N ASP A 135 -6.77 6.46 0.13
CA ASP A 135 -6.42 7.57 1.00
C ASP A 135 -5.27 7.21 1.95
N ASN A 136 -4.41 8.20 2.22
CA ASN A 136 -3.30 8.10 3.16
C ASN A 136 -2.30 6.96 2.93
N ASN A 137 -2.33 6.31 1.76
CA ASN A 137 -1.44 5.19 1.44
C ASN A 137 0.04 5.58 1.51
N PHE A 138 0.39 6.80 1.09
CA PHE A 138 1.76 7.33 1.19
C PHE A 138 2.26 7.38 2.64
N TYR A 139 1.39 7.72 3.59
CA TYR A 139 1.73 7.83 5.02
C TYR A 139 1.74 6.47 5.72
N ARG A 140 0.88 5.54 5.29
CA ARG A 140 0.78 4.19 5.88
C ARG A 140 1.94 3.29 5.47
N GLN A 141 2.41 3.38 4.23
CA GLN A 141 3.41 2.47 3.69
C GLN A 141 4.71 2.37 4.51
N PRO A 142 5.35 3.46 4.97
CA PRO A 142 6.55 3.37 5.80
C PRO A 142 6.35 2.56 7.09
N ALA A 143 5.21 2.75 7.77
CA ALA A 143 4.88 2.00 8.98
C ALA A 143 4.67 0.51 8.67
N VAL A 144 3.90 0.20 7.62
CA VAL A 144 3.65 -1.17 7.14
C VAL A 144 4.97 -1.86 6.78
N THR A 145 5.84 -1.24 5.99
CA THR A 145 7.11 -1.86 5.59
C THR A 145 8.09 -2.02 6.74
N ARG A 146 8.07 -1.11 7.73
CA ARG A 146 8.88 -1.24 8.94
C ARG A 146 8.41 -2.43 9.77
N GLN A 147 7.10 -2.57 9.96
CA GLN A 147 6.52 -3.70 10.68
C GLN A 147 6.87 -5.03 9.99
N ILE A 148 6.67 -5.15 8.67
CA ILE A 148 7.02 -6.38 7.93
C ILE A 148 8.51 -6.70 8.04
N SER A 149 9.37 -5.68 7.94
CA SER A 149 10.82 -5.88 8.08
C SER A 149 11.17 -6.44 9.45
N GLN A 150 10.54 -5.94 10.52
CA GLN A 150 10.74 -6.44 11.88
C GLN A 150 10.22 -7.88 12.05
N GLU A 151 9.00 -8.17 11.56
CA GLU A 151 8.39 -9.50 11.63
C GLU A 151 9.22 -10.57 10.89
N LEU A 152 9.90 -10.18 9.81
CA LEU A 152 10.71 -11.09 8.98
C LEU A 152 12.21 -11.09 9.31
N GLY A 153 12.64 -10.38 10.36
CA GLY A 153 14.05 -10.32 10.77
C GLY A 153 14.95 -9.63 9.74
N MET A 154 14.42 -8.67 8.99
CA MET A 154 15.11 -7.93 7.94
C MET A 154 15.88 -6.74 8.49
N ASP A 155 16.91 -6.31 7.76
CA ASP A 155 17.73 -5.17 8.14
C ASP A 155 16.90 -3.88 8.17
N PRO A 156 17.02 -3.06 9.22
CA PRO A 156 16.44 -1.72 9.19
C PRO A 156 17.11 -0.91 8.09
N LEU A 157 16.31 -0.10 7.39
CA LEU A 157 16.88 0.92 6.53
C LEU A 157 17.60 1.95 7.39
N PRO A 158 18.72 2.52 6.91
CA PRO A 158 19.34 3.64 7.60
C PRO A 158 18.30 4.76 7.79
N GLU A 159 18.36 5.43 8.95
CA GLU A 159 17.45 6.53 9.22
C GLU A 159 17.51 7.52 8.06
N ARG A 160 16.33 7.83 7.51
CA ARG A 160 16.23 8.81 6.44
C ARG A 160 16.85 10.10 6.98
N ARG A 161 17.96 10.56 6.37
CA ARG A 161 18.57 11.85 6.67
C ARG A 161 17.43 12.88 6.64
N ARG A 162 16.98 13.36 7.81
CA ARG A 162 15.92 14.37 7.88
C ARG A 162 16.44 15.53 7.04
N SER A 163 15.69 15.95 6.04
CA SER A 163 16.10 17.14 5.31
C SER A 163 16.21 18.27 6.34
N LEU A 164 17.25 19.08 6.29
CA LEU A 164 17.38 20.22 7.21
C LEU A 164 16.15 21.16 7.12
N LYS A 165 15.46 21.17 5.96
CA LYS A 165 14.16 21.83 5.75
C LYS A 165 12.99 21.23 6.53
N ALA A 166 13.03 19.94 6.88
CA ALA A 166 12.03 19.27 7.72
C ALA A 166 12.27 19.50 9.22
N LEU A 167 13.49 19.91 9.60
CA LEU A 167 13.90 20.33 10.95
C LEU A 167 13.85 21.85 11.11
N ASP A 168 13.10 22.57 10.28
CA ASP A 168 12.93 24.02 10.41
C ASP A 168 12.26 24.33 11.76
N PRO A 169 12.98 24.91 12.74
CA PRO A 169 12.47 25.11 14.09
C PRO A 169 11.22 25.98 14.11
N THR A 170 11.09 26.87 13.12
CA THR A 170 9.95 27.78 12.95
C THR A 170 8.68 27.01 12.59
N LYS A 171 8.79 25.99 11.72
CA LYS A 171 7.66 25.13 11.33
C LYS A 171 7.29 24.14 12.43
N GLU A 172 8.28 23.63 13.15
CA GLU A 172 8.08 22.76 14.31
C GLU A 172 7.33 23.52 15.42
N ALA A 173 7.78 24.75 15.75
CA ALA A 173 7.13 25.62 16.73
C ALA A 173 5.70 26.01 16.31
N ALA A 174 5.47 26.30 15.02
CA ALA A 174 4.13 26.58 14.52
C ALA A 174 3.18 25.39 14.68
N ARG A 175 3.63 24.17 14.35
CA ARG A 175 2.84 22.94 14.54
C ARG A 175 2.53 22.67 16.01
N GLN A 176 3.51 22.88 16.90
CA GLN A 176 3.31 22.71 18.34
C GLN A 176 2.30 23.72 18.88
N ARG A 177 2.38 24.99 18.49
CA ARG A 177 1.38 26.01 18.88
C ARG A 177 -0.02 25.65 18.43
N VAL A 178 -0.19 25.23 17.18
CA VAL A 178 -1.50 24.81 16.65
C VAL A 178 -2.01 23.58 17.42
N SER A 179 -1.17 22.57 17.65
CA SER A 179 -1.55 21.37 18.40
C SER A 179 -1.94 21.68 19.84
N GLN A 180 -1.21 22.57 20.52
CA GLN A 180 -1.51 23.00 21.89
C GLN A 180 -2.82 23.80 21.96
N ALA A 181 -3.04 24.73 21.04
CA ALA A 181 -4.27 25.50 20.94
C ALA A 181 -5.47 24.58 20.67
N LEU A 182 -5.33 23.63 19.73
CA LEU A 182 -6.38 22.66 19.44
C LEU A 182 -6.72 21.80 20.68
N ALA A 183 -5.70 21.33 21.39
CA ALA A 183 -5.88 20.56 22.62
C ALA A 183 -6.50 21.39 23.76
N GLN A 184 -6.27 22.71 23.81
CA GLN A 184 -6.93 23.60 24.77
C GLN A 184 -8.41 23.78 24.44
N VAL A 185 -8.74 24.02 23.16
CA VAL A 185 -10.13 24.17 22.70
C VAL A 185 -10.93 22.89 22.95
N LEU A 186 -10.37 21.72 22.59
CA LEU A 186 -11.03 20.44 22.83
C LEU A 186 -11.25 20.16 24.34
N ARG A 187 -10.33 20.60 25.21
CA ARG A 187 -10.49 20.49 26.67
C ARG A 187 -11.50 21.48 27.25
N GLN A 188 -11.70 22.63 26.61
CA GLN A 188 -12.70 23.62 27.02
C GLN A 188 -14.11 23.16 26.63
N SER A 189 -14.28 22.59 25.44
CA SER A 189 -15.56 22.02 25.01
C SER A 189 -16.04 20.87 25.91
N ASP A 190 -15.12 20.07 26.44
CA ASP A 190 -15.45 18.99 27.39
C ASP A 190 -15.86 19.52 28.77
N ARG A 191 -15.42 20.73 29.16
CA ARG A 191 -15.80 21.37 30.44
C ARG A 191 -17.13 22.12 30.36
N GLU A 192 -17.44 22.74 29.22
CA GLU A 192 -18.70 23.45 29.01
C GLU A 192 -19.89 22.51 28.76
N GLY A 193 -19.64 21.28 28.31
CA GLY A 193 -20.67 20.24 28.14
C GLY A 193 -21.27 19.68 29.44
N ASN A 194 -20.73 20.02 30.62
CA ASN A 194 -21.15 19.42 31.91
C ASN A 194 -21.93 20.38 32.84
N SER A 195 -22.37 21.55 32.38
CA SER A 195 -23.07 22.55 33.22
C SER A 195 -24.43 23.00 32.67
N GLY A 196 -25.18 22.12 31.99
CA GLY A 196 -26.30 22.57 31.14
C GLY A 196 -27.61 21.80 31.15
N TRP A 197 -27.93 20.96 32.14
CA TRP A 197 -29.31 20.40 32.27
C TRP A 197 -29.78 20.39 33.72
N ARG A 198 -30.29 21.55 34.20
CA ARG A 198 -31.22 21.57 35.34
C ARG A 198 -32.64 21.46 34.79
N CYS A 199 -33.18 20.24 34.84
CA CYS A 199 -34.58 19.97 34.60
C CYS A 199 -35.41 20.64 35.71
N ASN A 200 -36.23 21.62 35.36
CA ASN A 200 -37.14 22.28 36.29
C ASN A 200 -38.55 21.71 36.08
N CYS A 201 -38.83 20.55 36.68
CA CYS A 201 -40.19 20.06 36.86
C CYS A 201 -40.80 20.77 38.08
N LYS A 202 -41.79 21.64 37.87
CA LYS A 202 -42.83 21.90 38.88
C LYS A 202 -44.19 22.17 38.22
N ASN A 203 -45.12 21.30 38.62
CA ASN A 203 -46.59 21.37 38.71
C ASN A 203 -47.40 21.76 37.49
#